data_AF-A0A9K3Q746-F1
#
_entry.id   AF-A0A9K3Q746-F1
#
_cell.length_a   1.000
_cell.length_b   1.000
_cell.length_c   1.000
_cell.angle_alpha   90.00
_cell.angle_beta   90.00
_cell.angle_gamma   90.00
#
_symmetry.space_group_name_H-M   'P 1'
#
loop_
_entity.id
_entity.type
_entity.pdbx_description
1 polymer ?
#
loop_
_entity_poly.entity_id
_entity_poly.type
_entity_poly.pdbx_seq_one_letter_code
_entity_poly.pdbx_strand_id
1 'polypeptide(L)'
;MPSQVCKTQPTKDMSAITSQQPIRKTAAVTQQFYMMVEQNPNTTLHPRVQFRINLLDFLRDLQKQNQKIILMGDFNEPLGSDVRGILHIANSCALVDLLTLKIGTCRFKTYIGGSDRIDYVLVSPRVATACKAAGYEPVKYRFKGDHCGFFLDFDTTQLFRNATIPVPRLQHA
;
A
#
# COMPACT_ATOMS: atom_id res chain seq x y z
N MET A 1 -22.10 -65.97 -20.08
CA MET A 1 -21.03 -66.13 -21.09
C MET A 1 -21.65 -66.55 -22.40
N PRO A 2 -21.15 -66.11 -23.57
CA PRO A 2 -20.26 -64.94 -23.82
C PRO A 2 -21.14 -63.66 -23.74
N SER A 3 -20.95 -62.51 -24.40
CA SER A 3 -19.81 -61.82 -25.07
C SER A 3 -20.04 -60.29 -24.97
N GLN A 4 -19.02 -59.47 -25.27
CA GLN A 4 -19.16 -58.03 -25.55
C GLN A 4 -19.15 -57.75 -27.07
N VAL A 5 -19.83 -56.69 -27.52
CA VAL A 5 -19.53 -56.01 -28.80
C VAL A 5 -19.51 -54.50 -28.57
N CYS A 6 -18.35 -53.90 -28.80
CA CYS A 6 -18.14 -52.45 -28.78
C CYS A 6 -18.79 -51.78 -30.00
N LYS A 7 -19.48 -50.65 -29.81
CA LYS A 7 -19.75 -49.67 -30.88
C LYS A 7 -19.59 -48.23 -30.36
N THR A 8 -19.04 -47.39 -31.22
CA THR A 8 -18.43 -46.09 -30.95
C THR A 8 -19.43 -44.93 -30.92
N GLN A 9 -19.04 -43.83 -30.24
CA GLN A 9 -19.77 -42.56 -30.27
C GLN A 9 -19.64 -41.86 -31.63
N PRO A 10 -20.69 -41.14 -32.10
CA PRO A 10 -20.56 -40.13 -33.14
C PRO A 10 -20.00 -38.83 -32.56
N THR A 11 -19.01 -38.26 -33.23
CA THR A 11 -18.46 -36.92 -32.97
C THR A 11 -19.49 -35.82 -33.25
N LYS A 12 -19.49 -34.75 -32.45
CA LYS A 12 -20.15 -33.49 -32.82
C LYS A 12 -19.11 -32.49 -33.29
N ASP A 13 -19.40 -31.89 -34.44
CA ASP A 13 -18.46 -31.07 -35.19
C ASP A 13 -18.08 -29.74 -34.54
N MET A 14 -16.91 -29.28 -34.95
CA MET A 14 -16.24 -28.08 -34.49
C MET A 14 -16.58 -26.89 -35.39
N SER A 15 -17.42 -25.97 -34.92
CA SER A 15 -17.47 -24.61 -35.48
C SER A 15 -17.95 -23.55 -34.48
N ALA A 16 -17.34 -22.37 -34.59
CA ALA A 16 -17.78 -21.07 -34.07
C ALA A 16 -18.07 -20.92 -32.56
N ILE A 17 -17.03 -20.60 -31.77
CA ILE A 17 -17.11 -19.48 -30.81
C ILE A 17 -15.83 -18.63 -30.92
N THR A 18 -15.84 -17.66 -31.84
CA THR A 18 -14.95 -16.49 -31.73
C THR A 18 -15.53 -15.56 -30.66
N SER A 19 -15.31 -15.90 -29.39
CA SER A 19 -15.50 -14.94 -28.30
C SER A 19 -14.15 -14.31 -28.00
N GLN A 20 -14.02 -13.02 -28.29
CA GLN A 20 -12.96 -12.20 -27.69
C GLN A 20 -13.09 -12.34 -26.17
N GLN A 21 -12.19 -13.11 -25.55
CA GLN A 21 -12.13 -13.24 -24.10
C GLN A 21 -11.98 -11.80 -23.54
N PRO A 22 -12.86 -11.34 -22.64
CA PRO A 22 -12.73 -10.00 -22.09
C PRO A 22 -11.37 -9.93 -21.42
N ILE A 23 -10.59 -8.90 -21.76
CA ILE A 23 -9.25 -8.66 -21.19
C ILE A 23 -9.39 -8.76 -19.68
N ARG A 24 -8.85 -9.83 -19.09
CA ARG A 24 -8.89 -10.02 -17.64
C ARG A 24 -8.20 -8.82 -17.04
N LYS A 25 -8.96 -7.96 -16.34
CA LYS A 25 -8.39 -6.97 -15.43
C LYS A 25 -7.69 -7.75 -14.33
N THR A 26 -6.43 -8.09 -14.53
CA THR A 26 -5.59 -8.72 -13.53
C THR A 26 -5.44 -7.71 -12.40
N ALA A 27 -6.13 -7.98 -11.29
CA ALA A 27 -5.99 -7.18 -10.09
C ALA A 27 -4.51 -7.11 -9.69
N ALA A 28 -4.07 -6.02 -9.06
CA ALA A 28 -2.67 -5.83 -8.70
C ALA A 28 -2.09 -7.02 -7.90
N VAL A 29 -2.90 -7.62 -7.02
CA VAL A 29 -2.57 -8.86 -6.28
C VAL A 29 -2.23 -10.02 -7.21
N THR A 30 -2.99 -10.21 -8.30
CA THR A 30 -2.72 -11.28 -9.28
C THR A 30 -1.42 -11.03 -10.05
N GLN A 31 -1.17 -9.78 -10.46
CA GLN A 31 0.09 -9.43 -11.14
C GLN A 31 1.30 -9.63 -10.22
N GLN A 32 1.19 -9.18 -8.97
CA GLN A 32 2.23 -9.36 -7.95
C GLN A 32 2.46 -10.84 -7.63
N PHE A 33 1.41 -11.66 -7.57
CA PHE A 33 1.54 -13.10 -7.36
C PHE A 33 2.32 -13.77 -8.49
N TYR A 34 2.04 -13.43 -9.76
CA TYR A 34 2.82 -13.97 -10.88
C TYR A 34 4.30 -13.59 -10.79
N MET A 35 4.63 -12.31 -10.53
CA MET A 35 6.02 -11.88 -10.35
C MET A 35 6.73 -12.63 -9.19
N MET A 36 6.02 -12.92 -8.10
CA MET A 36 6.55 -13.70 -6.99
C MET A 36 6.83 -15.17 -7.36
N VAL A 37 5.95 -15.80 -8.14
CA VAL A 37 6.13 -17.18 -8.62
C VAL A 37 7.26 -17.27 -9.65
N GLU A 38 7.44 -16.26 -10.50
CA GLU A 38 8.59 -16.20 -11.42
C GLU A 38 9.93 -16.09 -10.67
N GLN A 39 9.98 -15.33 -9.57
CA GLN A 39 11.18 -15.19 -8.74
C GLN A 39 11.43 -16.40 -7.83
N ASN A 40 10.37 -17.05 -7.34
CA ASN A 40 10.45 -18.24 -6.50
C ASN A 40 9.24 -19.17 -6.79
N PRO A 41 9.40 -20.18 -7.67
CA PRO A 41 8.30 -21.07 -8.06
C PRO A 41 7.64 -21.84 -6.91
N ASN A 42 8.33 -21.99 -5.77
CA ASN A 42 7.82 -22.67 -4.58
C ASN A 42 7.12 -21.72 -3.59
N THR A 43 6.92 -20.44 -3.95
CA THR A 43 6.27 -19.48 -3.05
C THR A 43 4.80 -19.80 -2.84
N THR A 44 4.40 -19.92 -1.58
CA THR A 44 3.01 -20.07 -1.14
C THR A 44 2.50 -18.83 -0.39
N LEU A 45 3.33 -17.79 -0.28
CA LEU A 45 3.00 -16.57 0.44
C LEU A 45 2.00 -15.71 -0.34
N HIS A 46 0.99 -15.21 0.36
CA HIS A 46 0.07 -14.23 -0.21
C HIS A 46 0.83 -12.90 -0.48
N PRO A 47 0.61 -12.20 -1.61
CA PRO A 47 1.38 -11.02 -1.98
C PRO A 47 1.41 -9.90 -0.93
N ARG A 48 0.31 -9.69 -0.20
CA ARG A 48 0.24 -8.74 0.93
C ARG A 48 1.18 -9.11 2.09
N VAL A 49 1.41 -10.39 2.35
CA VAL A 49 2.36 -10.86 3.38
C VAL A 49 3.79 -10.65 2.91
N GLN A 50 4.10 -11.03 1.66
CA GLN A 50 5.41 -10.80 1.04
C GLN A 50 5.78 -9.31 1.03
N PHE A 51 4.85 -8.45 0.63
CA PHE A 51 5.00 -6.99 0.64
C PHE A 51 5.38 -6.46 2.04
N ARG A 52 4.69 -6.89 3.09
CA ARG A 52 4.98 -6.46 4.47
C ARG A 52 6.37 -6.90 4.94
N ILE A 53 6.81 -8.10 4.58
CA ILE A 53 8.17 -8.60 4.86
C ILE A 53 9.19 -7.70 4.16
N ASN A 54 9.07 -7.52 2.84
CA ASN A 54 10.03 -6.71 2.08
C ASN A 54 10.03 -5.24 2.50
N LEU A 55 8.88 -4.67 2.84
CA LEU A 55 8.78 -3.31 3.39
C LEU A 55 9.50 -3.21 4.74
N LEU A 56 9.31 -4.17 5.65
CA LEU A 56 9.99 -4.18 6.94
C LEU A 56 11.51 -4.28 6.80
N ASP A 57 12.00 -5.16 5.92
CA ASP A 57 13.43 -5.33 5.69
C ASP A 57 14.05 -4.07 5.05
N PHE A 58 13.38 -3.49 4.05
CA PHE A 58 13.78 -2.22 3.43
C PHE A 58 13.89 -1.09 4.47
N LEU A 59 12.87 -0.91 5.32
CA LEU A 59 12.87 0.13 6.36
C LEU A 59 14.00 -0.09 7.38
N ARG A 60 14.26 -1.34 7.76
CA ARG A 60 15.41 -1.69 8.63
C ARG A 60 16.74 -1.34 7.98
N ASP A 61 16.89 -1.55 6.67
CA ASP A 61 18.12 -1.19 5.95
C ASP A 61 18.32 0.33 5.84
N LEU A 62 17.25 1.12 5.71
CA LEU A 62 17.32 2.58 5.86
C LEU A 62 17.73 2.99 7.29
N GLN A 63 17.24 2.29 8.32
CA GLN A 63 17.60 2.55 9.71
C GLN A 63 19.07 2.20 10.02
N LYS A 64 19.60 1.11 9.47
CA LYS A 64 21.04 0.76 9.54
C LYS A 64 21.91 1.88 8.93
N GLN A 65 21.44 2.51 7.87
CA GLN A 65 22.07 3.68 7.24
C GLN A 65 21.80 5.01 7.99
N ASN A 66 21.27 4.95 9.22
CA ASN A 66 20.90 6.09 10.06
C ASN A 66 19.92 7.08 9.41
N GLN A 67 19.20 6.69 8.37
CA GLN A 67 18.19 7.53 7.75
C GLN A 67 16.99 7.74 8.70
N LYS A 68 16.14 8.72 8.39
CA LYS A 68 14.90 9.00 9.13
C LYS A 68 13.74 8.86 8.16
N ILE A 69 12.68 8.20 8.62
CA ILE A 69 11.64 7.63 7.77
C ILE A 69 10.38 8.48 7.85
N ILE A 70 9.77 8.71 6.68
CA ILE A 70 8.35 9.02 6.52
C ILE A 70 7.77 7.88 5.67
N LEU A 71 6.94 7.04 6.28
CA LEU A 71 6.19 5.98 5.62
C LEU A 71 4.71 6.38 5.62
N MET A 72 4.17 6.70 4.46
CA MET A 72 2.78 7.16 4.33
C MET A 72 2.06 6.49 3.17
N GLY A 73 0.74 6.35 3.29
CA GLY A 73 -0.12 5.84 2.24
C GLY A 73 -1.36 5.15 2.76
N ASP A 74 -2.11 4.55 1.82
CA ASP A 74 -3.20 3.63 2.09
C ASP A 74 -2.64 2.24 2.40
N PHE A 75 -2.87 1.76 3.63
CA PHE A 75 -2.44 0.42 4.05
C PHE A 75 -3.55 -0.63 3.90
N ASN A 76 -4.77 -0.25 3.54
CA ASN A 76 -5.96 -1.12 3.49
C ASN A 76 -6.24 -1.87 4.80
N GLU A 77 -5.81 -1.34 5.95
CA GLU A 77 -6.15 -1.90 7.27
C GLU A 77 -6.07 -0.87 8.40
N PRO A 78 -6.94 -0.97 9.43
CA PRO A 78 -6.79 -0.20 10.66
C PRO A 78 -5.54 -0.61 11.45
N LEU A 79 -4.88 0.35 12.11
CA LEU A 79 -3.82 0.01 13.07
C LEU A 79 -4.39 -0.86 14.19
N GLY A 80 -3.82 -2.07 14.35
CA GLY A 80 -4.22 -3.04 15.36
C GLY A 80 -5.21 -4.11 14.90
N SER A 81 -5.75 -4.05 13.66
CA SER A 81 -6.63 -5.12 13.15
C SER A 81 -5.90 -6.42 12.83
N ASP A 82 -4.60 -6.35 12.55
CA ASP A 82 -3.73 -7.51 12.29
C ASP A 82 -2.42 -7.34 13.07
N VAL A 83 -2.10 -8.31 13.94
CA VAL A 83 -0.88 -8.36 14.75
C VAL A 83 0.40 -8.55 13.91
N ARG A 84 0.27 -8.93 12.64
CA ARG A 84 1.32 -8.97 11.61
C ARG A 84 1.08 -7.93 10.50
N GLY A 85 0.20 -6.96 10.76
CA GLY A 85 -0.14 -5.86 9.85
C GLY A 85 0.83 -4.70 9.91
N ILE A 86 0.43 -3.56 9.38
CA ILE A 86 1.24 -2.33 9.37
C ILE A 86 1.62 -1.86 10.79
N LEU A 87 0.82 -2.15 11.82
CA LEU A 87 1.19 -1.88 13.22
C LEU A 87 2.47 -2.65 13.64
N HIS A 88 2.67 -3.87 13.15
CA HIS A 88 3.89 -4.64 13.42
C HIS A 88 5.12 -3.97 12.81
N ILE A 89 5.00 -3.42 11.60
CA ILE A 89 6.08 -2.68 10.93
C ILE A 89 6.36 -1.38 11.69
N ALA A 90 5.32 -0.62 12.06
CA ALA A 90 5.46 0.60 12.85
C ALA A 90 6.23 0.35 14.15
N ASN A 91 5.82 -0.66 14.93
CA ASN A 91 6.48 -1.02 16.19
C ASN A 91 7.91 -1.53 15.97
N SER A 92 8.12 -2.39 14.97
CA SER A 92 9.44 -2.98 14.66
C SER A 92 10.48 -1.97 14.19
N CYS A 93 10.03 -0.85 13.61
CA CYS A 93 10.88 0.27 13.18
C CYS A 93 10.78 1.49 14.11
N ALA A 94 10.14 1.37 15.28
CA ALA A 94 9.90 2.47 16.23
C ALA A 94 9.32 3.75 15.57
N LEU A 95 8.39 3.58 14.63
CA LEU A 95 7.68 4.66 13.95
C LEU A 95 6.41 5.03 14.72
N VAL A 96 6.08 6.31 14.70
CA VAL A 96 4.88 6.87 15.36
C VAL A 96 3.87 7.38 14.35
N ASP A 97 2.58 7.22 14.64
CA ASP A 97 1.48 7.78 13.85
C ASP A 97 1.42 9.30 14.03
N LEU A 98 1.96 10.02 13.04
CA LEU A 98 2.10 11.47 13.05
C LEU A 98 0.75 12.18 13.11
N LEU A 99 -0.26 11.64 12.43
CA LEU A 99 -1.58 12.26 12.38
C LEU A 99 -2.28 12.12 13.73
N THR A 100 -2.21 10.94 14.38
CA THR A 100 -2.70 10.79 15.76
C THR A 100 -1.94 11.71 16.74
N LEU A 101 -0.63 11.91 16.58
CA LEU A 101 0.14 12.83 17.40
C LEU A 101 -0.25 14.31 17.22
N LYS A 102 -0.78 14.70 16.04
CA LYS A 102 -1.07 16.10 15.71
C LYS A 102 -2.52 16.52 15.88
N ILE A 103 -3.48 15.62 15.62
CA ILE A 103 -4.92 15.91 15.71
C ILE A 103 -5.66 14.98 16.70
N GLY A 104 -4.93 14.13 17.43
CA GLY A 104 -5.50 13.18 18.39
C GLY A 104 -6.10 11.94 17.74
N THR A 105 -6.74 11.09 18.56
CA THR A 105 -7.34 9.84 18.11
C THR A 105 -8.54 10.09 17.20
N CYS A 106 -8.41 9.71 15.93
CA CYS A 106 -9.41 9.90 14.91
C CYS A 106 -10.30 8.66 14.75
N ARG A 107 -11.61 8.79 15.00
CA ARG A 107 -12.62 7.74 14.77
C ARG A 107 -13.48 8.03 13.54
N PHE A 108 -12.84 8.31 12.41
CA PHE A 108 -13.51 8.53 11.12
C PHE A 108 -12.89 7.65 10.02
N LYS A 109 -13.67 7.42 8.97
CA LYS A 109 -13.23 6.69 7.78
C LYS A 109 -12.34 7.55 6.90
N THR A 110 -11.26 6.96 6.37
CA THR A 110 -10.44 7.63 5.35
C THR A 110 -10.77 7.20 3.92
N TYR A 111 -11.63 6.18 3.75
CA TYR A 111 -12.14 5.72 2.45
C TYR A 111 -13.67 5.82 2.43
N ILE A 112 -14.28 6.31 1.32
CA ILE A 112 -15.74 6.53 1.21
C ILE A 112 -16.53 5.25 1.51
N GLY A 113 -16.11 4.12 0.94
CA GLY A 113 -16.80 2.84 1.06
C GLY A 113 -16.51 2.09 2.38
N GLY A 114 -15.60 2.59 3.21
CA GLY A 114 -15.21 1.98 4.47
C GLY A 114 -15.92 2.55 5.69
N SER A 115 -15.58 2.01 6.86
CA SER A 115 -15.94 2.53 8.19
C SER A 115 -14.73 3.09 8.95
N ASP A 116 -13.52 2.74 8.53
CA ASP A 116 -12.30 2.90 9.33
C ASP A 116 -11.24 3.77 8.66
N ARG A 117 -10.28 4.21 9.47
CA ARG A 117 -9.03 4.83 9.02
C ARG A 117 -8.08 3.73 8.53
N ILE A 118 -7.75 3.78 7.24
CA ILE A 118 -6.80 2.86 6.57
C ILE A 118 -5.59 3.58 5.97
N ASP A 119 -5.66 4.91 5.86
CA ASP A 119 -4.57 5.80 5.46
C ASP A 119 -3.81 6.27 6.71
N TYR A 120 -2.47 6.23 6.68
CA TYR A 120 -1.63 6.59 7.81
C TYR A 120 -0.34 7.30 7.39
N VAL A 121 0.27 8.02 8.34
CA VAL A 121 1.60 8.64 8.21
C VAL A 121 2.45 8.21 9.41
N LEU A 122 3.30 7.22 9.20
CA LEU A 122 4.17 6.60 10.20
C LEU A 122 5.59 7.15 10.05
N VAL A 123 6.10 7.84 11.08
CA VAL A 123 7.37 8.58 10.98
C VAL A 123 8.34 8.24 12.09
N SER A 124 9.64 8.41 11.86
CA SER A 124 10.63 8.38 12.95
C SER A 124 10.33 9.51 13.97
N PRO A 125 10.53 9.32 15.29
CA PRO A 125 10.18 10.33 16.30
C PRO A 125 10.81 11.72 16.06
N ARG A 126 12.05 11.78 15.57
CA ARG A 126 12.75 13.02 15.20
C ARG A 126 12.13 13.75 13.99
N VAL A 127 11.37 13.06 13.16
CA VAL A 127 10.58 13.68 12.08
C VAL A 127 9.27 14.22 12.62
N ALA A 128 8.63 13.52 13.56
CA ALA A 128 7.42 14.01 14.23
C ALA A 128 7.66 15.35 14.95
N THR A 129 8.82 15.54 15.59
CA THR A 129 9.18 16.81 16.23
C THR A 129 9.33 17.98 15.24
N ALA A 130 9.69 17.72 13.98
CA ALA A 130 9.82 18.74 12.95
C ALA A 130 8.48 19.09 12.27
N CYS A 131 7.42 18.28 12.46
CA CYS A 131 6.10 18.59 11.92
C CYS A 131 5.50 19.79 12.67
N LYS A 132 4.99 20.79 11.94
CA LYS A 132 4.27 21.94 12.50
C LYS A 132 2.80 21.59 12.66
N ALA A 133 2.13 21.37 11.53
CA ALA A 133 0.72 20.99 11.43
C ALA A 133 0.54 19.75 10.53
N ALA A 134 -0.53 19.01 10.78
CA ALA A 134 -0.96 17.91 9.92
C ALA A 134 -2.47 17.73 10.09
N GLY A 135 -3.13 17.13 9.10
CA GLY A 135 -4.56 16.83 9.21
C GLY A 135 -5.11 16.15 7.97
N TYR A 136 -6.31 15.58 8.11
CA TYR A 136 -7.07 15.04 6.98
C TYR A 136 -8.01 16.11 6.41
N GLU A 137 -8.20 16.05 5.10
CA GLU A 137 -9.24 16.79 4.40
C GLU A 137 -10.55 16.00 4.42
N PRO A 138 -11.72 16.69 4.30
CA PRO A 138 -12.94 16.03 3.92
C PRO A 138 -12.78 15.28 2.59
N VAL A 139 -13.47 14.15 2.45
CA VAL A 139 -13.48 13.39 1.19
C VAL A 139 -13.93 14.30 0.04
N LYS A 140 -13.28 14.17 -1.13
CA LYS A 140 -13.58 14.94 -2.36
C LYS A 140 -13.39 16.46 -2.24
N TYR A 141 -12.65 16.95 -1.24
CA TYR A 141 -12.40 18.38 -1.05
C TYR A 141 -11.48 18.99 -2.13
N ARG A 142 -10.25 18.48 -2.30
CA ARG A 142 -9.32 18.92 -3.36
C ARG A 142 -9.04 17.88 -4.43
N PHE A 143 -9.10 16.59 -4.07
CA PHE A 143 -8.87 15.47 -4.98
C PHE A 143 -10.16 14.71 -5.25
N LYS A 144 -10.39 14.26 -6.49
CA LYS A 144 -11.60 13.49 -6.88
C LYS A 144 -11.58 12.01 -6.45
N GLY A 145 -10.58 11.60 -5.67
CA GLY A 145 -10.43 10.24 -5.16
C GLY A 145 -11.54 9.85 -4.18
N ASP A 146 -11.59 8.55 -3.89
CA ASP A 146 -12.43 7.92 -2.88
C ASP A 146 -11.75 7.80 -1.50
N HIS A 147 -10.51 8.27 -1.36
CA HIS A 147 -9.83 8.47 -0.09
C HIS A 147 -9.84 9.95 0.34
N CYS A 148 -9.76 10.20 1.65
CA CYS A 148 -9.48 11.50 2.24
C CYS A 148 -8.05 11.93 1.87
N GLY A 149 -7.90 13.15 1.36
CA GLY A 149 -6.58 13.78 1.33
C GLY A 149 -6.06 13.98 2.76
N PHE A 150 -4.75 14.11 2.91
CA PHE A 150 -4.13 14.63 4.13
C PHE A 150 -2.98 15.57 3.77
N PHE A 151 -2.71 16.53 4.66
CA PHE A 151 -1.59 17.46 4.52
C PHE A 151 -0.59 17.28 5.67
N LEU A 152 0.67 17.55 5.38
CA LEU A 152 1.78 17.53 6.33
C LEU A 152 2.59 18.82 6.13
N ASP A 153 2.72 19.62 7.18
CA ASP A 153 3.58 20.80 7.24
C ASP A 153 4.78 20.51 8.14
N PHE A 154 5.99 20.81 7.66
CA PHE A 154 7.25 20.53 8.33
C PHE A 154 8.14 21.77 8.39
N ASP A 155 8.80 21.94 9.53
CA ASP A 155 9.95 22.82 9.62
C ASP A 155 11.13 22.22 8.86
N THR A 156 11.42 22.75 7.68
CA THR A 156 12.51 22.25 6.81
C THR A 156 13.87 22.37 7.48
N THR A 157 14.10 23.42 8.28
CA THR A 157 15.34 23.60 9.04
C THR A 157 15.50 22.51 10.11
N GLN A 158 14.45 22.18 10.87
CA GLN A 158 14.53 21.09 11.86
C GLN A 158 14.57 19.69 11.22
N LEU A 159 13.86 19.50 10.10
CA LEU A 159 13.74 18.23 9.38
C LEU A 159 15.08 17.84 8.73
N PHE A 160 15.68 18.75 7.95
CA PHE A 160 16.91 18.48 7.20
C PHE A 160 18.18 18.85 7.96
N ARG A 161 18.11 19.81 8.90
CA ARG A 161 19.24 20.36 9.71
C ARG A 161 20.42 20.96 8.95
N ASN A 162 20.36 20.99 7.63
CA ASN A 162 21.34 21.62 6.76
C ASN A 162 20.72 22.83 6.06
N ALA A 163 21.55 23.74 5.55
CA ALA A 163 21.09 24.78 4.64
C ALA A 163 20.52 24.13 3.37
N THR A 164 19.19 24.16 3.22
CA THR A 164 18.52 23.71 2.00
C THR A 164 18.80 24.70 0.88
N ILE A 165 19.32 24.22 -0.25
CA ILE A 165 19.46 25.03 -1.46
C ILE A 165 18.05 25.47 -1.89
N PRO A 166 17.76 26.78 -2.01
CA PRO A 166 16.46 27.24 -2.50
C PRO A 166 16.23 26.70 -3.91
N VAL A 167 15.09 26.07 -4.15
CA VAL A 167 14.66 25.74 -5.51
C VAL A 167 14.48 27.08 -6.25
N PRO A 168 15.17 27.30 -7.40
CA PRO A 168 14.99 28.52 -8.17
C PRO A 168 13.51 28.69 -8.51
N ARG A 169 12.92 29.86 -8.23
CA ARG A 169 11.57 30.14 -8.75
C ARG A 169 11.65 30.09 -10.27
N LEU A 170 10.75 29.34 -10.88
CA LEU A 170 10.43 29.52 -12.30
C LEU A 170 10.06 30.98 -12.49
N GLN A 171 10.94 31.72 -13.18
CA GLN A 171 10.59 33.04 -13.69
C GLN A 171 9.60 32.79 -14.82
N HIS A 172 8.33 33.12 -14.57
CA HIS A 172 7.35 33.21 -15.64
C HIS A 172 7.74 34.40 -16.52
N ALA A 173 8.13 34.11 -17.76
CA ALA A 173 8.30 35.09 -18.83
C ALA A 173 6.93 35.45 -19.43
#